data_AF-A0A7T5E327-F1
#
_entry.id   AF-A0A7T5E327-F1
#
_cell.length_a   1.000
_cell.length_b   1.000
_cell.length_c   1.000
_cell.angle_alpha   90.00
_cell.angle_beta   90.00
_cell.angle_gamma   90.00
#
_symmetry.space_group_name_H-M   'P 1'
#
loop_
_entity.id
_entity.type
_entity.pdbx_description
1 polymer ?
#
loop_
_entity_poly.entity_id
_entity_poly.type
_entity_poly.pdbx_seq_one_letter_code
_entity_poly.pdbx_strand_id
1 'polypeptide(L)'
;MRIYIALRVSLHRLEMAVKTRPRWSDWALAAGLLAGYSILILPLGFWHHWLTLGVALPWPQGVGLAARVLVIPALTEEGFWRVLMLPHKTEILTPRKRWLVGVPMLGLFVLMHGISSLTLYPQGFPTFISPMFLLSATLLGLICTLAYWASGSGWVPVAMHWLVVFVWLMFLGGYSQLGLGG
;
A
#
# COMPACT_ATOMS: atom_id res chain seq x y z
N MET A 1 25.53 -19.96 2.51
CA MET A 1 24.36 -20.84 2.27
C MET A 1 23.01 -20.17 2.60
N ARG A 2 22.82 -19.54 3.78
CA ARG A 2 21.52 -18.95 4.19
C ARG A 2 21.04 -17.76 3.32
N ILE A 3 21.93 -16.84 2.95
CA ILE A 3 21.59 -15.68 2.08
C ILE A 3 21.13 -16.12 0.70
N TYR A 4 21.81 -17.13 0.12
CA TYR A 4 21.46 -17.69 -1.17
C TYR A 4 20.04 -18.29 -1.18
N ILE A 5 19.67 -19.01 -0.13
CA ILE A 5 18.32 -19.58 0.02
C ILE A 5 17.29 -18.46 0.14
N ALA A 6 17.56 -17.43 0.95
CA ALA A 6 16.65 -16.28 1.09
C ALA A 6 16.41 -15.57 -0.24
N LEU A 7 17.49 -15.30 -1.00
CA LEU A 7 17.41 -14.67 -2.31
C LEU A 7 16.60 -15.52 -3.31
N ARG A 8 16.87 -16.83 -3.37
CA ARG A 8 16.10 -17.78 -4.20
C ARG A 8 14.60 -17.73 -3.88
N VAL A 9 14.25 -17.69 -2.59
CA VAL A 9 12.86 -17.61 -2.15
C VAL A 9 12.23 -16.30 -2.57
N SER A 10 12.89 -15.16 -2.37
CA SER A 10 12.37 -13.85 -2.80
C SER A 10 12.18 -13.75 -4.32
N LEU A 11 13.10 -14.29 -5.11
CA LEU A 11 12.96 -14.35 -6.57
C LEU A 11 11.78 -15.23 -7.00
N HIS A 12 11.61 -16.39 -6.35
CA HIS A 12 10.46 -17.25 -6.59
C HIS A 12 9.14 -16.55 -6.25
N ARG A 13 9.07 -15.84 -5.11
CA ARG A 13 7.89 -15.04 -4.73
C ARG A 13 7.58 -13.98 -5.77
N LEU A 14 8.59 -13.25 -6.26
CA LEU A 14 8.43 -12.24 -7.30
C LEU A 14 7.87 -12.84 -8.58
N GLU A 15 8.49 -13.92 -9.07
CA GLU A 15 8.04 -14.62 -10.27
C GLU A 15 6.58 -15.07 -10.14
N MET A 16 6.24 -15.72 -9.03
CA MET A 16 4.88 -16.22 -8.80
C MET A 16 3.87 -15.09 -8.66
N ALA A 17 4.19 -14.03 -7.92
CA ALA A 17 3.29 -12.89 -7.72
C ALA A 17 2.98 -12.14 -9.01
N VAL A 18 3.96 -12.03 -9.91
CA VAL A 18 3.80 -11.41 -11.24
C VAL A 18 3.00 -12.30 -12.18
N LYS A 19 3.26 -13.62 -12.18
CA LYS A 19 2.59 -14.57 -13.08
C LYS A 19 1.17 -14.96 -12.64
N THR A 20 0.87 -14.87 -11.34
CA THR A 20 -0.45 -15.21 -10.80
C THR A 20 -1.48 -14.18 -11.27
N ARG A 21 -2.35 -14.60 -12.19
CA ARG A 21 -3.45 -13.78 -12.69
C ARG A 21 -4.58 -13.72 -11.66
N PRO A 22 -5.01 -12.53 -11.22
CA PRO A 22 -6.15 -12.39 -10.32
C PRO A 22 -7.41 -12.98 -10.94
N ARG A 23 -8.22 -13.66 -10.14
CA ARG A 23 -9.56 -14.09 -10.52
C ARG A 23 -10.59 -13.03 -10.10
N TRP A 24 -11.79 -13.11 -10.65
CA TRP A 24 -12.90 -12.22 -10.26
C TRP A 24 -13.20 -12.25 -8.75
N SER A 25 -13.09 -13.41 -8.11
CA SER A 25 -13.25 -13.54 -6.66
C SER A 25 -12.22 -12.71 -5.88
N ASP A 26 -11.01 -12.58 -6.42
CA ASP A 26 -9.92 -11.88 -5.75
C ASP A 26 -10.15 -10.36 -5.85
N TRP A 27 -10.70 -9.89 -6.97
CA TRP A 27 -11.16 -8.50 -7.13
C TRP A 27 -12.39 -8.19 -6.28
N ALA A 28 -13.34 -9.11 -6.17
CA ALA A 28 -14.51 -8.94 -5.30
C ALA A 28 -14.08 -8.83 -3.83
N LEU A 29 -13.14 -9.66 -3.39
CA LEU A 29 -12.53 -9.54 -2.07
C LEU A 29 -11.83 -8.19 -1.89
N ALA A 30 -11.00 -7.78 -2.85
CA ALA A 30 -10.31 -6.48 -2.82
C ALA A 30 -11.29 -5.31 -2.70
N ALA A 31 -12.39 -5.34 -3.46
CA ALA A 31 -13.45 -4.33 -3.39
C ALA A 31 -14.12 -4.31 -2.01
N GLY A 32 -14.44 -5.47 -1.44
CA GLY A 32 -15.00 -5.57 -0.09
C GLY A 32 -14.05 -5.05 1.00
N LEU A 33 -12.76 -5.37 0.89
CA LEU A 33 -11.73 -4.86 1.78
C LEU A 33 -11.56 -3.34 1.68
N LEU A 34 -11.56 -2.79 0.46
CA LEU A 34 -11.52 -1.34 0.22
C LEU A 34 -12.77 -0.66 0.78
N ALA A 35 -13.96 -1.24 0.60
CA ALA A 35 -15.18 -0.70 1.16
C ALA A 35 -15.12 -0.64 2.69
N GLY A 36 -14.67 -1.71 3.35
CA GLY A 36 -14.46 -1.73 4.80
C GLY A 36 -13.45 -0.68 5.27
N TYR A 37 -12.33 -0.54 4.55
CA TYR A 37 -11.35 0.53 4.79
C TYR A 37 -11.97 1.92 4.66
N SER A 38 -12.71 2.18 3.59
CA SER A 38 -13.33 3.49 3.32
C SER A 38 -14.40 3.85 4.34
N ILE A 39 -15.20 2.88 4.81
CA ILE A 39 -16.21 3.09 5.86
C ILE A 39 -15.57 3.60 7.16
N LEU A 40 -14.33 3.18 7.45
CA LEU A 40 -13.62 3.64 8.63
C LEU A 40 -12.86 4.95 8.38
N ILE A 41 -12.08 5.02 7.29
CA ILE A 41 -11.15 6.13 7.05
C ILE A 41 -11.86 7.40 6.58
N LEU A 42 -12.90 7.31 5.75
CA LEU A 42 -13.56 8.53 5.24
C LEU A 42 -14.23 9.32 6.38
N PRO A 43 -15.08 8.73 7.24
CA PRO A 43 -15.72 9.49 8.32
C PRO A 43 -14.71 10.06 9.31
N LEU A 44 -13.72 9.27 9.75
CA LEU A 44 -12.69 9.74 10.67
C LEU A 44 -11.83 10.83 10.03
N GLY A 45 -11.46 10.65 8.76
CA GLY A 45 -10.66 11.61 8.01
C GLY A 45 -11.34 12.96 7.86
N PHE A 46 -12.63 13.00 7.56
CA PHE A 46 -13.39 14.25 7.51
C PHE A 46 -13.63 14.84 8.89
N TRP A 47 -13.94 14.01 9.90
CA TRP A 47 -14.15 14.45 11.29
C TRP A 47 -12.91 15.15 11.87
N HIS A 48 -11.72 14.60 11.62
CA HIS A 48 -10.45 15.17 12.09
C HIS A 48 -9.85 16.21 11.13
N HIS A 49 -10.59 16.65 10.10
CA HIS A 49 -10.12 17.58 9.07
C HIS A 49 -8.83 17.13 8.36
N TRP A 50 -8.55 15.82 8.36
CA TRP A 50 -7.44 15.23 7.63
C TRP A 50 -7.76 15.03 6.15
N LEU A 51 -9.04 14.86 5.79
CA LEU A 51 -9.48 14.80 4.40
C LEU A 51 -10.19 16.09 3.99
N THR A 52 -9.95 16.54 2.77
CA THR A 52 -10.62 17.71 2.19
C THR A 52 -10.99 17.42 0.75
N LEU A 53 -12.25 17.62 0.38
CA LEU A 53 -12.69 17.42 -1.00
C LEU A 53 -12.18 18.54 -1.91
N GLY A 54 -11.58 18.18 -3.03
CA GLY A 54 -11.17 19.13 -4.05
C GLY A 54 -10.34 18.44 -5.13
N VAL A 55 -10.30 19.01 -6.33
CA VAL A 55 -9.47 18.49 -7.42
C VAL A 55 -8.11 19.17 -7.35
N ALA A 56 -7.06 18.40 -7.04
CA ALA A 56 -5.73 18.95 -6.80
C ALA A 56 -5.04 19.48 -8.07
N LEU A 57 -5.25 18.81 -9.21
CA LEU A 57 -4.55 19.11 -10.46
C LEU A 57 -5.51 19.08 -11.67
N PRO A 58 -5.19 19.80 -12.75
CA PRO A 58 -5.85 19.59 -14.04
C PRO A 58 -5.67 18.15 -14.55
N TRP A 59 -6.64 17.63 -15.30
CA TRP A 59 -6.65 16.23 -15.76
C TRP A 59 -5.37 15.72 -16.43
N PRO A 60 -4.71 16.45 -17.35
CA PRO A 60 -3.46 15.97 -17.95
C PRO A 60 -2.36 15.72 -16.92
N GLN A 61 -2.25 16.60 -15.91
CA GLN A 61 -1.30 16.46 -14.81
C GLN A 61 -1.73 15.35 -13.84
N GLY A 62 -3.04 15.17 -13.65
CA GLY A 62 -3.62 14.06 -12.91
C GLY A 62 -3.26 12.68 -13.50
N VAL A 63 -3.24 12.54 -14.83
CA VAL A 63 -2.76 11.30 -15.48
C VAL A 63 -1.28 11.06 -15.18
N GLY A 64 -0.46 12.11 -15.26
CA GLY A 64 0.96 12.03 -14.88
C GLY A 64 1.16 11.69 -13.39
N LEU A 65 0.30 12.19 -12.51
CA LEU A 65 0.28 11.81 -11.09
C LEU A 65 -0.09 10.34 -10.91
N ALA A 66 -1.15 9.88 -11.57
CA ALA A 66 -1.59 8.48 -11.51
C ALA A 66 -0.49 7.51 -11.96
N ALA A 67 0.22 7.82 -13.04
CA ALA A 67 1.34 7.01 -13.52
C ALA A 67 2.51 7.00 -12.53
N ARG A 68 2.86 8.15 -11.94
CA ARG A 68 3.91 8.23 -10.90
C ARG A 68 3.55 7.41 -9.68
N VAL A 69 2.33 7.58 -9.14
CA VAL A 69 1.81 6.83 -7.99
C VAL A 69 1.80 5.32 -8.23
N LEU A 70 1.55 4.89 -9.48
CA LEU A 70 1.59 3.48 -9.83
C LEU A 70 3.01 2.89 -9.68
N VAL A 71 4.04 3.64 -10.08
CA VAL A 71 5.43 3.19 -9.93
C VAL A 71 5.87 3.35 -8.47
N ILE A 72 5.79 4.59 -7.95
CA ILE A 72 6.14 4.95 -6.57
C ILE A 72 4.96 5.75 -5.98
N PRO A 73 4.26 5.23 -4.96
CA PRO A 73 4.67 4.10 -4.13
C PRO A 73 4.22 2.71 -4.61
N ALA A 74 3.17 2.57 -5.42
CA ALA A 74 2.39 1.32 -5.45
C ALA A 74 3.19 0.07 -5.86
N LEU A 75 3.86 0.06 -7.02
CA LEU A 75 4.66 -1.08 -7.46
C LEU A 75 5.88 -1.32 -6.57
N THR A 76 6.59 -0.25 -6.20
CA THR A 76 7.81 -0.36 -5.38
C THR A 76 7.51 -0.87 -3.98
N GLU A 77 6.54 -0.29 -3.30
CA GLU A 77 6.21 -0.64 -1.92
C GLU A 77 5.52 -1.99 -1.83
N GLU A 78 4.53 -2.29 -2.67
CA GLU A 78 3.88 -3.61 -2.64
C GLU A 78 4.83 -4.71 -3.12
N GLY A 79 5.66 -4.42 -4.12
CA GLY A 79 6.73 -5.31 -4.55
C GLY A 79 7.68 -5.64 -3.40
N PHE A 80 8.17 -4.64 -2.67
CA PHE A 80 9.08 -4.88 -1.56
C PHE A 80 8.37 -5.53 -0.37
N TRP A 81 7.35 -4.88 0.20
CA TRP A 81 6.75 -5.27 1.47
C TRP A 81 5.88 -6.51 1.36
N ARG A 82 5.13 -6.71 0.26
CA ARG A 82 4.19 -7.84 0.14
C ARG A 82 4.84 -8.97 -0.66
N VAL A 83 5.47 -8.66 -1.78
CA VAL A 83 5.99 -9.72 -2.65
C VAL A 83 7.32 -10.27 -2.14
N LEU A 84 8.33 -9.43 -1.86
CA LEU A 84 9.64 -9.92 -1.44
C LEU A 84 9.65 -10.41 0.01
N MET A 85 9.03 -9.65 0.93
CA MET A 85 9.13 -9.92 2.37
C MET A 85 8.10 -10.94 2.89
N LEU A 86 6.86 -10.94 2.38
CA LEU A 86 5.83 -11.86 2.86
C LEU A 86 5.82 -13.18 2.10
N PRO A 87 5.41 -14.28 2.74
CA PRO A 87 5.27 -15.55 2.06
C PRO A 87 4.21 -15.50 0.97
N HIS A 88 4.54 -16.09 -0.17
CA HIS A 88 3.59 -16.32 -1.25
C HIS A 88 2.60 -17.44 -0.90
N LYS A 89 1.43 -17.47 -1.55
CA LYS A 89 0.38 -18.45 -1.26
C LYS A 89 0.80 -19.91 -1.51
N THR A 90 1.76 -20.14 -2.39
CA THR A 90 2.37 -21.46 -2.67
C THR A 90 3.28 -21.96 -1.56
N GLU A 91 3.72 -21.09 -0.64
CA GLU A 91 4.49 -21.50 0.53
C GLU A 91 3.56 -22.13 1.57
N ILE A 92 3.84 -23.40 1.90
CA ILE A 92 3.08 -24.19 2.87
C ILE A 92 3.45 -23.71 4.29
N LEU A 93 2.74 -22.68 4.74
CA LEU A 93 2.88 -22.09 6.07
C LEU A 93 1.53 -22.07 6.77
N THR A 94 1.53 -22.42 8.06
CA THR A 94 0.33 -22.28 8.89
C THR A 94 -0.06 -20.81 9.02
N PRO A 95 -1.35 -20.49 9.24
CA PRO A 95 -1.79 -19.10 9.44
C PRO A 95 -1.01 -18.37 10.53
N ARG A 96 -0.70 -19.05 11.64
CA ARG A 96 0.13 -18.51 12.72
C ARG A 96 1.52 -18.07 12.23
N LYS A 97 2.21 -18.91 11.44
CA LYS A 97 3.53 -18.58 10.90
C LYS A 97 3.46 -17.42 9.91
N ARG A 98 2.41 -17.33 9.10
CA ARG A 98 2.20 -16.19 8.18
C ARG A 98 2.10 -14.89 8.97
N TRP A 99 1.28 -14.84 10.02
CA TRP A 99 1.13 -13.64 10.85
C TRP A 99 2.37 -13.30 11.69
N LEU A 100 3.16 -14.29 12.13
CA LEU A 100 4.44 -14.03 12.81
C LEU A 100 5.45 -13.27 11.93
N VAL A 101 5.34 -13.36 10.61
CA VAL A 101 6.11 -12.55 9.66
C VAL A 101 5.35 -11.29 9.24
N GLY A 102 4.04 -11.43 9.00
CA GLY A 102 3.16 -10.36 8.55
C GLY A 102 3.08 -9.17 9.50
N VAL A 103 2.91 -9.42 10.80
CA VAL A 103 2.78 -8.33 11.80
C VAL A 103 4.07 -7.49 11.88
N PRO A 104 5.27 -8.08 12.04
CA PRO A 104 6.51 -7.30 11.99
C PRO A 104 6.71 -6.52 10.69
N MET A 105 6.42 -7.14 9.53
CA MET A 105 6.58 -6.45 8.23
C MET A 105 5.59 -5.30 8.06
N LEU A 106 4.34 -5.44 8.54
CA LEU A 106 3.37 -4.35 8.57
C LEU A 106 3.87 -3.21 9.48
N GLY A 107 4.40 -3.54 10.66
CA GLY A 107 5.00 -2.55 11.56
C GLY A 107 6.16 -1.80 10.90
N LEU A 108 7.09 -2.51 10.27
CA LEU A 108 8.21 -1.90 9.54
C LEU A 108 7.73 -1.03 8.37
N PHE A 109 6.75 -1.48 7.60
CA PHE A 109 6.14 -0.69 6.54
C PHE A 109 5.61 0.66 7.07
N VAL A 110 4.89 0.66 8.19
CA VAL A 110 4.36 1.88 8.81
C VAL A 110 5.50 2.78 9.32
N LEU A 111 6.47 2.21 10.03
CA LEU A 111 7.63 2.94 10.55
C LEU A 111 8.46 3.59 9.43
N MET A 112 8.55 2.92 8.27
CA MET A 112 9.28 3.43 7.12
C MET A 112 8.68 4.70 6.52
N HIS A 113 7.40 5.03 6.76
CA HIS A 113 6.87 6.32 6.35
C HIS A 113 7.52 7.47 7.13
N GLY A 114 7.67 7.30 8.45
CA GLY A 114 8.40 8.25 9.29
C GLY A 114 9.88 8.36 8.89
N ILE A 115 10.55 7.24 8.63
CA ILE A 115 11.98 7.24 8.24
C ILE A 115 12.19 7.85 6.84
N SER A 116 11.36 7.49 5.86
CA SER A 116 11.40 8.06 4.51
C SER A 116 11.18 9.57 4.54
N SER A 117 10.35 10.05 5.45
CA SER A 117 10.13 11.47 5.65
C SER A 117 11.31 12.22 6.27
N LEU A 118 12.29 11.53 6.85
CA LEU A 118 13.52 12.16 7.34
C LEU A 118 14.64 12.20 6.27
N THR A 119 14.48 11.46 5.17
CA THR A 119 15.58 11.19 4.23
C THR A 119 15.21 11.46 2.78
N LEU A 120 14.14 10.83 2.28
CA LEU A 120 13.75 10.85 0.87
C LEU A 120 12.74 11.94 0.53
N TYR A 121 11.85 12.26 1.47
CA TYR A 121 10.82 13.29 1.27
C TYR A 121 10.57 14.13 2.52
N PRO A 122 11.53 15.01 2.92
CA PRO A 122 11.42 15.87 4.11
C PRO A 122 10.16 16.73 4.17
N GLN A 123 9.67 17.19 3.02
CA GLN A 123 8.48 18.04 2.94
C GLN A 123 7.21 17.32 3.43
N GLY A 124 7.13 15.99 3.28
CA GLY A 124 6.00 15.19 3.74
C GLY A 124 6.06 14.80 5.21
N PHE A 125 7.10 15.22 5.97
CA PHE A 125 7.28 14.83 7.36
C PHE A 125 6.02 15.05 8.23
N PRO A 126 5.39 16.24 8.26
CA PRO A 126 4.21 16.46 9.10
C PRO A 126 3.05 15.52 8.77
N THR A 127 2.91 15.14 7.50
CA THR A 127 1.90 14.18 7.05
C THR A 127 2.26 12.76 7.44
N PHE A 128 3.50 12.33 7.18
CA PHE A 128 3.93 10.94 7.35
C PHE A 128 4.08 10.51 8.81
N ILE A 129 4.16 11.45 9.76
CA ILE A 129 4.09 11.15 11.19
C ILE A 129 2.71 11.43 11.81
N SER A 130 1.74 11.94 11.04
CA SER A 130 0.39 12.21 11.53
C SER A 130 -0.30 10.91 11.96
N PRO A 131 -0.95 10.86 13.14
CA PRO A 131 -1.69 9.68 13.58
C PRO A 131 -2.74 9.20 12.57
N MET A 132 -3.43 10.13 11.91
CA MET A 132 -4.44 9.79 10.91
C MET A 132 -3.83 9.16 9.66
N PHE A 133 -2.69 9.70 9.18
CA PHE A 133 -1.97 9.11 8.07
C PHE A 133 -1.45 7.71 8.43
N LEU A 134 -0.83 7.54 9.61
CA LEU A 134 -0.29 6.26 10.05
C LEU A 134 -1.39 5.21 10.25
N LEU A 135 -2.56 5.59 10.79
CA LEU A 135 -3.73 4.73 10.86
C LEU A 135 -4.18 4.29 9.46
N SER A 136 -4.31 5.25 8.54
CA SER A 136 -4.68 5.00 7.14
C SER A 136 -3.70 4.06 6.45
N ALA A 137 -2.39 4.33 6.56
CA ALA A 137 -1.34 3.50 6.00
C ALA A 137 -1.34 2.10 6.61
N THR A 138 -1.51 1.98 7.94
CA THR A 138 -1.58 0.68 8.63
C THR A 138 -2.74 -0.15 8.11
N LEU A 139 -3.94 0.44 8.00
CA LEU A 139 -5.13 -0.27 7.54
C LEU A 139 -5.04 -0.63 6.06
N LEU A 140 -4.56 0.28 5.21
CA LEU A 140 -4.30 -0.01 3.79
C LEU A 140 -3.30 -1.16 3.65
N GLY A 141 -2.22 -1.10 4.43
CA GLY A 141 -1.19 -2.13 4.41
C GLY A 141 -1.65 -3.49 4.90
N LEU A 142 -2.57 -3.51 5.87
CA LEU A 142 -3.24 -4.73 6.34
C LEU A 142 -4.12 -5.32 5.25
N ILE A 143 -5.01 -4.53 4.62
CA ILE A 143 -5.90 -5.05 3.59
C ILE A 143 -5.15 -5.48 2.32
N CYS A 144 -4.07 -4.81 1.94
CA CYS A 144 -3.18 -5.25 0.86
C CYS A 144 -2.52 -6.59 1.20
N THR A 145 -2.11 -6.80 2.46
CA THR A 145 -1.56 -8.08 2.92
C THR A 145 -2.59 -9.21 2.84
N LEU A 146 -3.82 -8.96 3.27
CA LEU A 146 -4.92 -9.92 3.18
C LEU A 146 -5.23 -10.28 1.71
N ALA A 147 -5.34 -9.27 0.84
CA ALA A 147 -5.59 -9.46 -0.58
C ALA A 147 -4.46 -10.23 -1.27
N TYR A 148 -3.20 -9.94 -0.93
CA TYR A 148 -2.04 -10.67 -1.43
C TYR A 148 -2.04 -12.14 -1.01
N TRP A 149 -2.27 -12.44 0.27
CA TRP A 149 -2.30 -13.84 0.72
C TRP A 149 -3.48 -14.64 0.18
N ALA A 150 -4.63 -13.98 -0.05
CA ALA A 150 -5.80 -14.62 -0.63
C ALA A 150 -5.59 -14.93 -2.13
N SER A 151 -5.07 -13.97 -2.89
CA SER A 151 -4.93 -14.08 -4.34
C SER A 151 -3.63 -14.76 -4.79
N GLY A 152 -2.52 -14.55 -4.07
CA GLY A 152 -1.16 -14.83 -4.52
C GLY A 152 -0.66 -13.86 -5.59
N SER A 153 -1.45 -12.86 -6.00
CA SER A 153 -1.10 -11.96 -7.07
C SER A 153 -0.59 -10.63 -6.53
N GLY A 154 0.55 -10.15 -7.03
CA GLY A 154 1.06 -8.82 -6.70
C GLY A 154 0.21 -7.69 -7.30
N TRP A 155 -0.55 -7.97 -8.35
CA TRP A 155 -1.35 -6.96 -9.05
C TRP A 155 -2.53 -6.45 -8.24
N VAL A 156 -3.12 -7.30 -7.41
CA VAL A 156 -4.26 -6.94 -6.55
C VAL A 156 -3.88 -5.87 -5.51
N PRO A 157 -2.88 -6.09 -4.63
CA PRO A 157 -2.48 -5.07 -3.66
C PRO A 157 -1.92 -3.82 -4.34
N VAL A 158 -1.20 -3.95 -5.47
CA VAL A 158 -0.72 -2.78 -6.24
C VAL A 158 -1.88 -1.90 -6.70
N ALA A 159 -2.93 -2.49 -7.28
CA ALA A 159 -4.09 -1.74 -7.74
C ALA A 159 -4.85 -1.08 -6.57
N MET A 160 -5.01 -1.79 -5.45
CA MET A 160 -5.64 -1.25 -4.25
C MET A 160 -4.86 -0.05 -3.69
N HIS A 161 -3.55 -0.21 -3.50
CA HIS A 161 -2.69 0.84 -2.97
C HIS A 161 -2.66 2.04 -3.92
N TRP A 162 -2.42 1.80 -5.21
CA TRP A 162 -2.44 2.83 -6.25
C TRP A 162 -3.73 3.65 -6.21
N LEU A 163 -4.89 2.99 -6.20
CA LEU A 163 -6.18 3.65 -6.19
C LEU A 163 -6.34 4.54 -4.96
N VAL A 164 -6.04 4.02 -3.77
CA VAL A 164 -6.20 4.77 -2.51
C VAL A 164 -5.28 6.00 -2.47
N VAL A 165 -4.01 5.85 -2.82
CA VAL A 165 -3.07 6.98 -2.82
C VAL A 165 -3.42 7.98 -3.90
N PHE A 166 -3.75 7.54 -5.12
CA PHE A 166 -4.14 8.44 -6.19
C PHE A 166 -5.40 9.23 -5.83
N VAL A 167 -6.43 8.57 -5.29
CA VAL A 167 -7.67 9.24 -4.87
C VAL A 167 -7.40 10.21 -3.73
N TRP A 168 -6.58 9.84 -2.76
CA TRP A 168 -6.23 10.73 -1.65
C TRP A 168 -5.50 11.98 -2.13
N LEU A 169 -4.50 11.83 -3.00
CA LEU A 169 -3.75 12.95 -3.55
C LEU A 169 -4.64 13.83 -4.43
N MET A 170 -5.34 13.23 -5.40
CA MET A 170 -6.08 13.97 -6.43
C MET A 170 -7.37 14.61 -5.90
N PHE A 171 -8.08 13.95 -4.97
CA PHE A 171 -9.45 14.31 -4.60
C PHE A 171 -9.67 14.60 -3.12
N LEU A 172 -8.81 14.11 -2.22
CA LEU A 172 -9.05 14.16 -0.77
C LEU A 172 -8.00 14.99 0.00
N GLY A 173 -7.33 15.92 -0.67
CA GLY A 173 -6.45 16.91 -0.05
C GLY A 173 -5.03 16.43 0.24
N GLY A 174 -4.68 15.20 -0.15
CA GLY A 174 -3.34 14.65 0.08
C GLY A 174 -2.24 15.40 -0.66
N TYR A 175 -2.52 15.93 -1.85
CA TYR A 175 -1.54 16.68 -2.64
C TYR A 175 -1.05 17.94 -1.91
N SER A 176 -1.97 18.70 -1.31
CA SER A 176 -1.66 19.88 -0.51
C SER A 176 -0.94 19.53 0.79
N GLN A 177 -1.34 18.44 1.45
CA GLN A 177 -0.70 17.97 2.68
C GLN A 177 0.78 17.61 2.47
N LEU A 178 1.11 17.05 1.31
CA LEU A 178 2.49 16.73 0.94
C LEU A 178 3.30 17.94 0.47
N GLY A 179 2.73 19.15 0.46
CA GLY A 179 3.41 20.37 0.03
C GLY A 179 3.70 20.42 -1.48
N LEU A 180 2.98 19.64 -2.30
CA LEU A 180 3.23 19.53 -3.75
C LEU A 180 2.60 20.67 -4.58
N GLY A 181 1.82 21.55 -3.94
CA GLY A 181 1.02 22.60 -4.57
C GLY A 181 1.60 24.02 -4.42
N GLY A 182 2.90 24.15 -4.17
CA GLY A 182 3.63 25.43 -4.11
C GLY A 182 4.42 25.68 -5.39
#